data_AF-A0A124IT08-F1
#
_entry.id   AF-A0A124IT08-F1
#
_cell.length_a   1.000
_cell.length_b   1.000
_cell.length_c   1.000
_cell.angle_alpha   90.00
_cell.angle_beta   90.00
_cell.angle_gamma   90.00
#
_symmetry.space_group_name_H-M   'P 1'
#
loop_
_entity.id
_entity.type
_entity.pdbx_description
1 polymer ?
#
loop_
_entity_poly.entity_id
_entity_poly.type
_entity_poly.pdbx_seq_one_letter_code
_entity_poly.pdbx_strand_id
1 'polypeptide(L)'
;MSMHLTYFRHNTYWSLIDANALKEFKFDMVITLIDDAYSVWHRISNRESRERHGVYIRLRDVFVWRTVEIMMADMLATVLGIRNYVIAIKHPVETFFKLMFTKLPKAYLSHPISHVRDNGKAIGEINEFARRLRGIVVLFEPTTIDELIIERNWTNGRRTTIDRGDRWPVDNDDSEYPIELREDEVMEVTARNPVTRRSLIQDQIMRRDFRYIEQSDMVIAYRPRYGGTLSKGVFSEVTIAVNMGKPVYVYWPPEDGDIAENPFEYVHEYFSDAEELLGFLRSQVSTQ
;
A
#
# COMPACT_ATOMS: atom_id res chain seq x y z
N MET A 1 -20.78 8.21 -4.46
CA MET A 1 -21.33 6.96 -5.05
C MET A 1 -20.32 5.85 -4.82
N SER A 2 -20.75 4.65 -4.41
CA SER A 2 -19.86 3.49 -4.21
C SER A 2 -20.38 2.32 -5.05
N MET A 3 -19.51 1.71 -5.85
CA MET A 3 -19.82 0.56 -6.70
C MET A 3 -18.56 -0.23 -7.03
N HIS A 4 -18.72 -1.49 -7.43
CA HIS A 4 -17.68 -2.25 -8.09
C HIS A 4 -17.73 -1.97 -9.60
N LEU A 5 -16.56 -1.74 -10.20
CA LEU A 5 -16.44 -1.59 -11.64
C LEU A 5 -16.44 -2.94 -12.35
N THR A 6 -15.96 -3.96 -11.65
CA THR A 6 -15.86 -5.33 -12.17
C THR A 6 -16.43 -6.33 -11.18
N TYR A 7 -17.07 -7.35 -11.73
CA TYR A 7 -17.63 -8.47 -11.01
C TYR A 7 -16.94 -9.75 -11.47
N PHE A 8 -16.80 -10.70 -10.56
CA PHE A 8 -16.20 -12.01 -10.84
C PHE A 8 -17.18 -13.14 -10.55
N ARG A 9 -17.33 -14.08 -11.49
CA ARG A 9 -18.00 -15.38 -11.26
C ARG A 9 -17.57 -16.37 -12.33
N HIS A 10 -17.49 -17.65 -11.95
CA HIS A 10 -17.15 -18.75 -12.86
C HIS A 10 -15.92 -18.43 -13.74
N ASN A 11 -14.84 -17.92 -13.11
CA ASN A 11 -13.59 -17.55 -13.78
C ASN A 11 -13.73 -16.48 -14.88
N THR A 12 -14.82 -15.70 -14.86
CA THR A 12 -15.09 -14.65 -15.84
C THR A 12 -15.26 -13.31 -15.12
N TYR A 13 -14.68 -12.27 -15.70
CA TYR A 13 -14.88 -10.88 -15.29
C TYR A 13 -15.89 -10.21 -16.22
N TRP A 14 -16.82 -9.44 -15.65
CA TRP A 14 -17.69 -8.57 -16.43
C TRP A 14 -17.89 -7.24 -15.72
N SER A 15 -18.31 -6.24 -16.48
CA SER A 15 -18.64 -4.90 -15.98
C SER A 15 -20.08 -4.58 -16.33
N LEU A 16 -20.78 -3.88 -15.44
CA LEU A 16 -22.13 -3.37 -15.64
C LEU A 16 -22.14 -1.83 -15.76
N ILE A 17 -20.97 -1.23 -15.93
CA ILE A 17 -20.84 0.23 -16.00
C ILE A 17 -21.44 0.76 -17.30
N ASP A 18 -22.31 1.75 -17.16
CA ASP A 18 -22.68 2.64 -18.25
C ASP A 18 -21.84 3.93 -18.19
N ALA A 19 -20.87 4.04 -19.09
CA ALA A 19 -20.00 5.21 -19.16
C ALA A 19 -20.74 6.52 -19.51
N ASN A 20 -21.87 6.45 -20.22
CA ASN A 20 -22.65 7.64 -20.54
C ASN A 20 -23.39 8.15 -19.30
N ALA A 21 -24.00 7.25 -18.52
CA ALA A 21 -24.63 7.61 -17.24
C ALA A 21 -23.60 8.22 -16.26
N LEU A 22 -22.38 7.68 -16.22
CA LEU A 22 -21.31 8.23 -15.39
C LEU A 22 -20.86 9.63 -15.83
N LYS A 23 -20.81 9.91 -17.14
CA LYS A 23 -20.49 11.26 -17.65
C LYS A 23 -21.50 12.31 -17.18
N GLU A 24 -22.78 11.95 -17.08
CA GLU A 24 -23.83 12.87 -16.61
C GLU A 24 -23.73 13.17 -15.11
N PHE A 25 -23.19 12.25 -14.31
CA PHE A 25 -23.05 12.42 -12.86
C PHE A 25 -22.01 13.48 -12.45
N LYS A 26 -21.10 13.86 -13.35
CA LYS A 26 -20.08 14.93 -13.15
C LYS A 26 -19.29 14.80 -11.84
N PHE A 27 -18.51 13.73 -11.70
CA PHE A 27 -17.59 13.57 -10.57
C PHE A 27 -16.16 13.97 -10.95
N ASP A 28 -15.43 14.55 -9.99
CA ASP A 28 -14.09 15.14 -10.23
C ASP A 28 -12.92 14.17 -9.98
N MET A 29 -13.19 13.00 -9.39
CA MET A 29 -12.18 11.98 -9.09
C MET A 29 -12.78 10.58 -8.98
N VAL A 30 -11.94 9.58 -9.23
CA VAL A 30 -12.19 8.17 -8.87
C VAL A 30 -11.27 7.80 -7.70
N ILE A 31 -11.79 7.03 -6.75
CA ILE A 31 -11.00 6.42 -5.68
C ILE A 31 -11.24 4.91 -5.75
N THR A 32 -10.24 4.16 -6.23
CA THR A 32 -10.24 2.70 -6.17
C THR A 32 -9.79 2.23 -4.80
N LEU A 33 -10.71 1.61 -4.08
CA LEU A 33 -10.44 1.01 -2.78
C LEU A 33 -9.84 -0.39 -2.94
N ILE A 34 -8.71 -0.63 -2.28
CA ILE A 34 -8.07 -1.95 -2.24
C ILE A 34 -7.98 -2.49 -0.81
N ASP A 35 -7.77 -3.79 -0.67
CA ASP A 35 -7.59 -4.45 0.61
C ASP A 35 -6.64 -5.64 0.43
N ASP A 36 -6.21 -6.23 1.54
CA ASP A 36 -5.41 -7.44 1.54
C ASP A 36 -6.17 -8.58 0.87
N ALA A 37 -5.52 -9.23 -0.10
CA ALA A 37 -6.12 -10.31 -0.85
C ALA A 37 -6.59 -11.46 0.07
N TYR A 38 -5.84 -11.75 1.14
CA TYR A 38 -6.20 -12.79 2.10
C TYR A 38 -7.43 -12.40 2.95
N SER A 39 -7.60 -11.12 3.32
CA SER A 39 -8.78 -10.63 4.05
C SER A 39 -10.03 -10.69 3.16
N VAL A 40 -9.90 -10.23 1.91
CA VAL A 40 -10.99 -10.30 0.91
C VAL A 40 -11.38 -11.75 0.63
N TRP A 41 -10.40 -12.63 0.39
CA TRP A 41 -10.62 -14.05 0.16
C TRP A 41 -11.34 -14.71 1.34
N HIS A 42 -10.92 -14.41 2.57
CA HIS A 42 -11.53 -14.94 3.78
C HIS A 42 -12.99 -14.48 3.93
N ARG A 43 -13.27 -13.19 3.72
CA ARG A 43 -14.65 -12.65 3.76
C ARG A 43 -15.56 -13.32 2.73
N ILE A 44 -15.09 -13.49 1.48
CA ILE A 44 -15.88 -14.14 0.43
C ILE A 44 -16.10 -15.62 0.75
N SER A 45 -15.04 -16.33 1.16
CA SER A 45 -15.12 -17.77 1.49
C SER A 45 -16.06 -18.03 2.66
N ASN A 46 -15.99 -17.22 3.72
CA ASN A 46 -16.88 -17.33 4.87
C ASN A 46 -18.33 -17.04 4.47
N ARG A 47 -18.57 -16.00 3.67
CA ARG A 47 -19.90 -15.68 3.18
C ARG A 47 -20.49 -16.81 2.35
N GLU A 48 -19.73 -17.36 1.41
CA GLU A 48 -20.18 -18.46 0.55
C GLU A 48 -20.45 -19.75 1.34
N SER A 49 -19.68 -20.01 2.41
CA SER A 49 -19.97 -21.16 3.30
C SER A 49 -21.35 -21.08 3.97
N ARG A 50 -21.82 -19.86 4.23
CA ARG A 50 -23.11 -19.57 4.88
C ARG A 50 -24.24 -19.47 3.86
N GLU A 51 -24.03 -18.72 2.78
CA GLU A 51 -25.09 -18.30 1.84
C GLU A 51 -25.20 -19.23 0.60
N ARG A 52 -24.14 -19.96 0.25
CA ARG A 52 -24.11 -21.00 -0.80
C ARG A 52 -24.59 -20.51 -2.18
N HIS A 53 -24.12 -19.36 -2.64
CA HIS A 53 -24.47 -18.83 -3.96
C HIS A 53 -23.75 -19.53 -5.13
N GLY A 54 -22.83 -20.45 -4.82
CA GLY A 54 -22.04 -21.19 -5.81
C GLY A 54 -20.88 -20.37 -6.35
N VAL A 55 -20.44 -19.33 -5.63
CA VAL A 55 -19.22 -18.61 -5.99
C VAL A 55 -18.02 -19.41 -5.52
N TYR A 56 -17.11 -19.68 -6.44
CA TYR A 56 -15.80 -20.25 -6.15
C TYR A 56 -14.74 -19.25 -6.60
N ILE A 57 -13.90 -18.84 -5.66
CA ILE A 57 -12.79 -17.90 -5.90
C ILE A 57 -11.56 -18.41 -5.16
N ARG A 58 -10.41 -18.43 -5.83
CA ARG A 58 -9.12 -18.73 -5.21
C ARG A 58 -8.43 -17.45 -4.77
N LEU A 59 -7.45 -17.56 -3.87
CA LEU A 59 -6.66 -16.43 -3.41
C LEU A 59 -6.01 -15.66 -4.57
N ARG A 60 -5.46 -16.39 -5.57
CA ARG A 60 -4.92 -15.78 -6.79
C ARG A 60 -5.95 -14.94 -7.55
N ASP A 61 -7.19 -15.42 -7.65
CA ASP A 61 -8.24 -14.72 -8.39
C ASP A 61 -8.55 -13.36 -7.74
N VAL A 62 -8.40 -13.24 -6.42
CA VAL A 62 -8.54 -11.96 -5.70
C VAL A 62 -7.43 -10.98 -6.08
N PHE A 63 -6.17 -11.43 -6.17
CA PHE A 63 -5.06 -10.60 -6.67
C PHE A 63 -5.31 -10.11 -8.11
N VAL A 64 -5.78 -11.00 -8.98
CA VAL A 64 -6.10 -10.67 -10.37
C VAL A 64 -7.30 -9.71 -10.42
N TRP A 65 -8.35 -9.97 -9.63
CA TRP A 65 -9.54 -9.13 -9.59
C TRP A 65 -9.20 -7.70 -9.16
N ARG A 66 -8.38 -7.52 -8.11
CA ARG A 66 -7.88 -6.19 -7.73
C ARG A 66 -7.17 -5.49 -8.88
N THR A 67 -6.34 -6.23 -9.64
CA THR A 67 -5.63 -5.66 -10.80
C THR A 67 -6.60 -5.21 -11.89
N VAL A 68 -7.59 -6.03 -12.20
CA VAL A 68 -8.63 -5.74 -13.20
C VAL A 68 -9.51 -4.56 -12.76
N GLU A 69 -9.85 -4.46 -11.48
CA GLU A 69 -10.61 -3.33 -10.92
C GLU A 69 -9.84 -2.00 -11.05
N ILE A 70 -8.56 -1.99 -10.69
CA ILE A 70 -7.69 -0.81 -10.84
C ILE A 70 -7.58 -0.41 -12.32
N MET A 71 -7.36 -1.38 -13.22
CA MET A 71 -7.27 -1.12 -14.66
C MET A 71 -8.54 -0.50 -15.23
N MET A 72 -9.71 -1.01 -14.84
CA MET A 72 -11.00 -0.46 -15.27
C MET A 72 -11.25 0.95 -14.71
N ALA A 73 -10.85 1.20 -13.47
CA ALA A 73 -10.93 2.52 -12.86
C ALA A 73 -10.00 3.54 -13.55
N ASP A 74 -8.78 3.13 -13.89
CA ASP A 74 -7.84 3.97 -14.64
C ASP A 74 -8.36 4.28 -16.05
N MET A 75 -8.95 3.29 -16.73
CA MET A 75 -9.58 3.49 -18.06
C MET A 75 -10.75 4.47 -17.97
N LEU A 76 -11.63 4.29 -16.99
CA LEU A 76 -12.76 5.18 -16.75
C LEU A 76 -12.29 6.61 -16.45
N ALA A 77 -11.33 6.78 -15.54
CA ALA A 77 -10.78 8.07 -15.18
C ALA A 77 -10.13 8.76 -16.39
N THR A 78 -9.41 8.00 -17.23
CA THR A 78 -8.83 8.50 -18.49
C THR A 78 -9.90 9.01 -19.46
N VAL A 79 -10.98 8.25 -19.66
CA VAL A 79 -12.10 8.65 -20.56
C VAL A 79 -12.81 9.91 -20.05
N LEU A 80 -12.87 10.08 -18.73
CA LEU A 80 -13.51 11.22 -18.08
C LEU A 80 -12.58 12.42 -17.88
N GLY A 81 -11.27 12.27 -18.12
CA GLY A 81 -10.29 13.33 -17.91
C GLY A 81 -10.05 13.69 -16.43
N ILE A 82 -10.28 12.74 -15.52
CA ILE A 82 -10.12 12.90 -14.07
C ILE A 82 -9.05 11.95 -13.53
N ARG A 83 -8.64 12.13 -12.27
CA ARG A 83 -7.65 11.25 -11.63
C ARG A 83 -8.32 10.05 -10.96
N ASN A 84 -7.65 8.89 -11.03
CA ASN A 84 -7.94 7.73 -10.21
C ASN A 84 -6.90 7.58 -9.09
N TYR A 85 -7.33 7.63 -7.84
CA TYR A 85 -6.49 7.34 -6.68
C TYR A 85 -6.71 5.91 -6.23
N VAL A 86 -5.62 5.14 -6.10
CA VAL A 86 -5.68 3.80 -5.51
C VAL A 86 -5.31 3.91 -4.04
N ILE A 87 -6.14 3.43 -3.13
CA ILE A 87 -5.87 3.55 -1.69
C ILE A 87 -6.46 2.36 -0.93
N ALA A 88 -5.71 1.85 0.03
CA ALA A 88 -6.18 0.73 0.85
C ALA A 88 -7.21 1.16 1.89
N ILE A 89 -8.27 0.37 2.08
CA ILE A 89 -9.36 0.66 3.03
C ILE A 89 -8.87 0.78 4.48
N LYS A 90 -7.72 0.20 4.79
CA LYS A 90 -7.10 0.20 6.13
C LYS A 90 -6.33 1.48 6.45
N HIS A 91 -6.27 2.46 5.54
CA HIS A 91 -5.83 3.81 5.90
C HIS A 91 -6.82 4.43 6.90
N PRO A 92 -6.38 5.39 7.74
CA PRO A 92 -7.28 6.19 8.57
C PRO A 92 -8.35 6.90 7.74
N VAL A 93 -9.58 7.00 8.28
CA VAL A 93 -10.71 7.70 7.61
C VAL A 93 -10.34 9.14 7.27
N GLU A 94 -9.53 9.78 8.13
CA GLU A 94 -9.01 11.12 7.92
C GLU A 94 -8.19 11.25 6.61
N THR A 95 -7.45 10.21 6.21
CA THR A 95 -6.69 10.20 4.94
C THR A 95 -7.64 10.33 3.75
N PHE A 96 -8.77 9.63 3.76
CA PHE A 96 -9.79 9.73 2.72
C PHE A 96 -10.44 11.11 2.68
N PHE A 97 -10.77 11.66 3.86
CA PHE A 97 -11.33 13.01 3.96
C PHE A 97 -10.35 14.04 3.38
N LYS A 98 -9.07 13.99 3.77
CA LYS A 98 -8.06 14.92 3.26
C LYS A 98 -7.85 14.77 1.75
N LEU A 99 -7.82 13.54 1.25
CA LEU A 99 -7.69 13.26 -0.18
C LEU A 99 -8.83 13.88 -1.00
N MET A 100 -10.07 13.80 -0.51
CA MET A 100 -11.25 14.30 -1.22
C MET A 100 -11.48 15.81 -1.06
N PHE A 101 -11.21 16.35 0.14
CA PHE A 101 -11.74 17.66 0.54
C PHE A 101 -10.67 18.69 0.88
N THR A 102 -9.38 18.35 0.79
CA THR A 102 -8.29 19.30 1.06
C THR A 102 -7.31 19.39 -0.09
N LYS A 103 -6.54 20.47 -0.11
CA LYS A 103 -5.42 20.67 -1.03
C LYS A 103 -4.07 20.29 -0.42
N LEU A 104 -4.07 19.59 0.71
CA LEU A 104 -2.83 19.16 1.34
C LEU A 104 -2.00 18.33 0.36
N PRO A 105 -0.66 18.50 0.37
CA PRO A 105 0.21 17.70 -0.47
C PRO A 105 0.09 16.23 -0.10
N LYS A 106 0.27 15.37 -1.09
CA LYS A 106 0.26 13.92 -0.94
C LYS A 106 1.68 13.43 -0.71
N ALA A 107 1.89 12.60 0.29
CA ALA A 107 3.18 12.01 0.58
C ALA A 107 3.08 10.50 0.66
N TYR A 108 4.09 9.82 0.11
CA TYR A 108 4.32 8.40 0.37
C TYR A 108 5.35 8.24 1.48
N LEU A 109 5.00 7.48 2.53
CA LEU A 109 5.93 7.14 3.60
C LEU A 109 6.70 5.87 3.24
N SER A 110 7.95 6.04 2.84
CA SER A 110 8.89 4.96 2.62
C SER A 110 9.63 4.65 3.91
N HIS A 111 9.54 3.41 4.41
CA HIS A 111 10.22 3.02 5.64
C HIS A 111 10.56 1.52 5.65
N PRO A 112 11.52 1.08 6.47
CA PRO A 112 11.72 -0.33 6.73
C PRO A 112 10.48 -1.05 7.24
N ILE A 113 10.19 -2.22 6.64
CA ILE A 113 9.11 -3.10 7.08
C ILE A 113 9.68 -4.47 7.45
N SER A 114 10.22 -5.21 6.47
CA SER A 114 10.56 -6.62 6.66
C SER A 114 11.60 -6.88 7.76
N HIS A 115 12.62 -6.03 7.89
CA HIS A 115 13.70 -6.26 8.86
C HIS A 115 13.38 -5.75 10.27
N VAL A 116 12.41 -4.83 10.42
CA VAL A 116 11.99 -4.29 11.73
C VAL A 116 10.70 -4.93 12.26
N ARG A 117 10.08 -5.83 11.49
CA ARG A 117 8.77 -6.43 11.79
C ARG A 117 8.70 -7.15 13.14
N ASP A 118 9.81 -7.69 13.61
CA ASP A 118 9.87 -8.40 14.91
C ASP A 118 10.34 -7.49 16.06
N ASN A 119 10.52 -6.20 15.79
CA ASN A 119 10.93 -5.19 16.75
C ASN A 119 9.75 -4.26 17.08
N GLY A 120 9.03 -4.56 18.17
CA GLY A 120 7.88 -3.78 18.61
C GLY A 120 8.19 -2.30 18.90
N LYS A 121 9.42 -1.98 19.33
CA LYS A 121 9.86 -0.59 19.51
C LYS A 121 9.94 0.13 18.16
N ALA A 122 10.56 -0.49 17.17
CA ALA A 122 10.66 0.09 15.82
C ALA A 122 9.30 0.28 15.16
N ILE A 123 8.40 -0.71 15.29
CA ILE A 123 7.01 -0.58 14.82
C ILE A 123 6.31 0.61 15.50
N GLY A 124 6.44 0.72 16.82
CA GLY A 124 5.86 1.83 17.59
C GLY A 124 6.37 3.20 17.13
N GLU A 125 7.69 3.35 16.94
CA GLU A 125 8.31 4.59 16.45
C GLU A 125 7.83 4.96 15.04
N ILE A 126 7.78 3.99 14.12
CA ILE A 126 7.33 4.21 12.74
C ILE A 126 5.85 4.62 12.72
N ASN A 127 4.99 3.91 13.46
CA ASN A 127 3.57 4.22 13.52
C ASN A 127 3.31 5.59 14.16
N GLU A 128 4.08 5.94 15.18
CA GLU A 128 4.01 7.25 15.81
C GLU A 128 4.44 8.36 14.83
N PHE A 129 5.53 8.16 14.09
CA PHE A 129 5.95 9.10 13.05
C PHE A 129 4.89 9.24 11.94
N ALA A 130 4.33 8.13 11.47
CA ALA A 130 3.25 8.12 10.48
C ALA A 130 2.02 8.89 11.00
N ARG A 131 1.61 8.66 12.25
CA ARG A 131 0.51 9.39 12.90
C ARG A 131 0.74 10.90 12.91
N ARG A 132 1.97 11.34 13.18
CA ARG A 132 2.34 12.77 13.17
C ARG A 132 2.34 13.35 11.76
N LEU A 133 2.82 12.59 10.77
CA LEU A 133 2.78 12.98 9.36
C LEU A 133 1.36 13.12 8.83
N ARG A 134 0.44 12.22 9.20
CA ARG A 134 -0.98 12.34 8.82
C ARG A 134 -1.53 13.71 9.19
N GLY A 135 -1.09 14.33 10.28
CA GLY A 135 -1.51 15.68 10.69
C GLY A 135 -1.07 16.81 9.75
N ILE A 136 -0.18 16.55 8.79
CA ILE A 136 0.44 17.57 7.92
C ILE A 136 0.07 17.35 6.44
N VAL A 137 -0.04 16.08 6.01
CA VAL A 137 -0.17 15.70 4.59
C VAL A 137 -1.27 14.65 4.37
N VAL A 138 -1.65 14.42 3.11
CA VAL A 138 -2.37 13.20 2.72
C VAL A 138 -1.35 12.07 2.65
N LEU A 139 -1.36 11.15 3.62
CA LEU A 139 -0.34 10.11 3.74
C LEU A 139 -0.77 8.80 3.09
N PHE A 140 0.05 8.30 2.16
CA PHE A 140 -0.03 6.94 1.63
C PHE A 140 0.97 6.04 2.38
N GLU A 141 0.44 5.00 3.01
CA GLU A 141 1.18 4.12 3.92
C GLU A 141 1.23 2.70 3.33
N PRO A 142 2.41 2.15 3.00
CA PRO A 142 2.53 0.82 2.39
C PRO A 142 2.03 -0.30 3.32
N THR A 143 2.14 -0.11 4.64
CA THR A 143 1.75 -1.07 5.68
C THR A 143 0.24 -1.28 5.81
N THR A 144 -0.57 -0.49 5.11
CA THR A 144 -2.02 -0.68 5.03
C THR A 144 -2.41 -1.90 4.18
N ILE A 145 -1.48 -2.46 3.41
CA ILE A 145 -1.58 -3.78 2.75
C ILE A 145 -0.33 -4.58 3.11
N ASP A 146 -0.52 -5.79 3.64
CA ASP A 146 0.53 -6.60 4.23
C ASP A 146 0.49 -8.05 3.73
N GLU A 147 0.66 -8.23 2.43
CA GLU A 147 0.52 -9.55 1.77
C GLU A 147 1.79 -10.40 1.85
N LEU A 148 2.94 -9.77 2.17
CA LEU A 148 4.22 -10.47 2.31
C LEU A 148 4.22 -11.45 3.49
N ILE A 149 3.31 -11.26 4.47
CA ILE A 149 3.13 -12.19 5.59
C ILE A 149 2.80 -13.60 5.12
N ILE A 150 2.11 -13.76 3.97
CA ILE A 150 1.83 -15.08 3.38
C ILE A 150 3.15 -15.78 3.03
N GLU A 151 4.03 -15.10 2.28
CA GLU A 151 5.32 -15.66 1.85
C GLU A 151 6.27 -15.88 3.05
N ARG A 152 6.24 -14.98 4.04
CA ARG A 152 7.02 -15.09 5.28
C ARG A 152 6.57 -16.29 6.11
N ASN A 153 5.27 -16.43 6.37
CA ASN A 153 4.70 -17.54 7.14
C ASN A 153 4.96 -18.89 6.45
N TRP A 154 4.81 -18.92 5.12
CA TRP A 154 5.10 -20.09 4.32
C TRP A 154 6.58 -20.49 4.39
N THR A 155 7.50 -19.53 4.28
CA THR A 155 8.94 -19.81 4.30
C THR A 155 9.47 -20.19 5.68
N ASN A 156 8.91 -19.59 6.75
CA ASN A 156 9.39 -19.78 8.12
C ASN A 156 8.82 -21.02 8.83
N GLY A 157 7.96 -21.80 8.18
CA GLY A 157 7.40 -23.00 8.80
C GLY A 157 6.25 -23.67 8.05
N ARG A 158 6.05 -23.33 6.77
CA ARG A 158 4.87 -23.76 5.98
C ARG A 158 3.54 -23.45 6.68
N ARG A 159 3.50 -22.34 7.43
CA ARG A 159 2.28 -21.91 8.11
C ARG A 159 1.34 -21.26 7.10
N THR A 160 0.12 -21.77 7.03
CA THR A 160 -1.00 -21.26 6.21
C THR A 160 -1.94 -20.34 6.99
N THR A 161 -1.85 -20.37 8.32
CA THR A 161 -2.57 -19.47 9.22
C THR A 161 -1.91 -18.09 9.25
N ILE A 162 -2.74 -17.05 9.26
CA ILE A 162 -2.33 -15.68 9.56
C ILE A 162 -3.03 -15.27 10.85
N ASP A 163 -2.23 -14.92 11.85
CA ASP A 163 -2.70 -14.39 13.12
C ASP A 163 -2.67 -12.86 13.12
N ARG A 164 -3.46 -12.21 13.99
CA ARG A 164 -3.47 -10.74 14.11
C ARG A 164 -2.07 -10.17 14.39
N GLY A 165 -1.27 -10.89 15.19
CA GLY A 165 0.09 -10.49 15.54
C GLY A 165 1.11 -10.60 14.40
N ASP A 166 0.79 -11.30 13.30
CA ASP A 166 1.69 -11.38 12.13
C ASP A 166 1.66 -10.10 11.30
N ARG A 167 0.49 -9.42 11.31
CA ARG A 167 0.22 -8.24 10.51
C ARG A 167 0.85 -6.99 11.15
N TRP A 168 1.35 -6.10 10.31
CA TRP A 168 1.68 -4.75 10.74
C TRP A 168 0.45 -4.06 11.38
N PRO A 169 0.57 -3.52 12.60
CA PRO A 169 -0.57 -2.92 13.28
C PRO A 169 -1.01 -1.62 12.59
N VAL A 170 -2.28 -1.55 12.25
CA VAL A 170 -2.95 -0.37 11.67
C VAL A 170 -4.25 -0.10 12.42
N ASP A 171 -4.68 1.17 12.46
CA ASP A 171 -5.82 1.60 13.27
C ASP A 171 -7.16 1.03 12.75
N ASN A 172 -7.27 0.82 11.44
CA ASN A 172 -8.51 0.43 10.76
C ASN A 172 -8.40 -0.99 10.16
N ASP A 173 -8.17 -2.01 10.99
CA ASP A 173 -8.22 -3.42 10.55
C ASP A 173 -9.38 -4.18 11.15
N ASP A 174 -10.44 -4.34 10.35
CA ASP A 174 -11.67 -5.07 10.67
C ASP A 174 -11.61 -6.56 10.27
N SER A 175 -10.45 -7.07 9.86
CA SER A 175 -10.30 -8.46 9.45
C SER A 175 -10.60 -9.42 10.60
N GLU A 176 -11.33 -10.50 10.30
CA GLU A 176 -11.60 -11.61 11.21
C GLU A 176 -10.40 -12.54 11.25
N TYR A 177 -9.70 -12.61 12.39
CA TYR A 177 -8.55 -13.48 12.64
C TYR A 177 -8.89 -14.64 13.59
N PRO A 178 -8.17 -15.77 13.53
CA PRO A 178 -7.14 -16.11 12.55
C PRO A 178 -7.72 -16.40 11.16
N ILE A 179 -6.91 -16.19 10.11
CA ILE A 179 -7.28 -16.50 8.73
C ILE A 179 -6.53 -17.74 8.30
N GLU A 180 -7.27 -18.81 8.00
CA GLU A 180 -6.70 -20.07 7.52
C GLU A 180 -6.72 -20.12 5.99
N LEU A 181 -5.54 -20.06 5.36
CA LEU A 181 -5.41 -20.19 3.92
C LEU A 181 -5.27 -21.65 3.51
N ARG A 182 -5.61 -21.96 2.26
CA ARG A 182 -5.36 -23.30 1.71
C ARG A 182 -3.92 -23.43 1.25
N GLU A 183 -3.29 -24.55 1.56
CA GLU A 183 -1.88 -24.81 1.22
C GLU A 183 -1.59 -24.66 -0.28
N ASP A 184 -2.44 -25.23 -1.14
CA ASP A 184 -2.28 -25.16 -2.59
C ASP A 184 -2.42 -23.74 -3.14
N GLU A 185 -3.30 -22.92 -2.55
CA GLU A 185 -3.44 -21.50 -2.90
C GLU A 185 -2.25 -20.65 -2.41
N VAL A 186 -1.70 -20.94 -1.23
CA VAL A 186 -0.46 -20.31 -0.74
C VAL A 186 0.72 -20.65 -1.65
N MET A 187 0.87 -21.92 -2.02
CA MET A 187 1.91 -22.35 -2.96
C MET A 187 1.77 -21.63 -4.31
N GLU A 188 0.55 -21.45 -4.80
CA GLU A 188 0.31 -20.76 -6.06
C GLU A 188 0.75 -19.29 -6.02
N VAL A 189 0.37 -18.53 -5.00
CA VAL A 189 0.68 -17.09 -4.94
C VAL A 189 2.12 -16.79 -4.53
N THR A 190 2.78 -17.73 -3.86
CA THR A 190 4.20 -17.62 -3.45
C THR A 190 5.17 -18.20 -4.48
N ALA A 191 4.68 -18.95 -5.47
CA ALA A 191 5.51 -19.50 -6.55
C ALA A 191 6.27 -18.39 -7.29
N ARG A 192 7.59 -18.56 -7.40
CA ARG A 192 8.47 -17.57 -8.05
C ARG A 192 8.46 -17.76 -9.56
N ASN A 193 8.32 -16.65 -10.29
CA ASN A 193 8.52 -16.61 -11.72
C ASN A 193 9.97 -17.04 -12.08
N PRO A 194 10.18 -17.91 -13.07
CA PRO A 194 11.52 -18.45 -13.38
C PRO A 194 12.50 -17.40 -13.90
N VAL A 195 12.01 -16.30 -14.47
CA VAL A 195 12.81 -15.21 -15.03
C VAL A 195 13.01 -14.11 -14.01
N THR A 196 11.93 -13.52 -13.49
CA THR A 196 12.02 -12.36 -12.59
C THR A 196 12.37 -12.76 -11.15
N ARG A 197 12.27 -14.06 -10.82
CA ARG A 197 12.43 -14.63 -9.47
C ARG A 197 11.47 -14.07 -8.43
N ARG A 198 10.46 -13.31 -8.84
CA ARG A 198 9.43 -12.72 -7.97
C ARG A 198 8.17 -13.59 -7.90
N SER A 199 7.54 -13.61 -6.74
CA SER A 199 6.21 -14.18 -6.54
C SER A 199 5.13 -13.22 -7.03
N LEU A 200 3.89 -13.71 -7.19
CA LEU A 200 2.73 -12.84 -7.48
C LEU A 200 2.58 -11.75 -6.41
N ILE A 201 2.78 -12.12 -5.15
CA ILE A 201 2.74 -11.19 -4.00
C ILE A 201 3.77 -10.08 -4.19
N GLN A 202 5.03 -10.42 -4.49
CA GLN A 202 6.11 -9.44 -4.67
C GLN A 202 5.83 -8.50 -5.84
N ASP A 203 5.31 -9.01 -6.96
CA ASP A 203 4.95 -8.19 -8.12
C ASP A 203 3.79 -7.22 -7.81
N GLN A 204 2.83 -7.65 -7.00
CA GLN A 204 1.67 -6.84 -6.59
C GLN A 204 2.07 -5.76 -5.60
N ILE A 205 2.90 -6.09 -4.60
CA ILE A 205 3.50 -5.13 -3.67
C ILE A 205 4.26 -4.04 -4.42
N MET A 206 5.16 -4.44 -5.33
CA MET A 206 5.95 -3.47 -6.11
C MET A 206 5.06 -2.54 -6.94
N ARG A 207 4.03 -3.08 -7.61
CA ARG A 207 3.10 -2.27 -8.43
C ARG A 207 2.30 -1.28 -7.59
N ARG A 208 1.81 -1.72 -6.42
CA ARG A 208 1.08 -0.85 -5.48
C ARG A 208 1.98 0.26 -4.94
N ASP A 209 3.18 -0.06 -4.49
CA ASP A 209 4.09 0.93 -3.91
C ASP A 209 4.53 1.95 -4.98
N PHE A 210 4.81 1.48 -6.21
CA PHE A 210 5.01 2.37 -7.35
C PHE A 210 3.79 3.29 -7.60
N ARG A 211 2.57 2.74 -7.55
CA ARG A 211 1.35 3.55 -7.71
C ARG A 211 1.19 4.59 -6.59
N TYR A 212 1.52 4.24 -5.35
CA TYR A 212 1.47 5.19 -4.23
C TYR A 212 2.49 6.32 -4.41
N ILE A 213 3.71 6.01 -4.87
CA ILE A 213 4.71 7.03 -5.22
C ILE A 213 4.21 7.90 -6.38
N GLU A 214 3.69 7.29 -7.45
CA GLU A 214 3.18 7.98 -8.65
C GLU A 214 2.12 9.02 -8.31
N GLN A 215 1.15 8.66 -7.47
CA GLN A 215 0.03 9.55 -7.10
C GLN A 215 0.37 10.53 -5.95
N SER A 216 1.56 10.43 -5.35
CA SER A 216 2.05 11.35 -4.31
C SER A 216 2.77 12.55 -4.91
N ASP A 217 2.77 13.68 -4.20
CA ASP A 217 3.55 14.86 -4.58
C ASP A 217 5.01 14.76 -4.09
N MET A 218 5.28 13.97 -3.05
CA MET A 218 6.60 13.76 -2.47
C MET A 218 6.78 12.36 -1.86
N VAL A 219 8.02 11.97 -1.60
CA VAL A 219 8.38 10.79 -0.81
C VAL A 219 9.10 11.22 0.47
N ILE A 220 8.69 10.64 1.59
CA ILE A 220 9.34 10.81 2.89
C ILE A 220 9.98 9.47 3.24
N ALA A 221 11.31 9.42 3.27
CA ALA A 221 12.06 8.23 3.59
C ALA A 221 12.45 8.25 5.09
N TYR A 222 11.76 7.45 5.90
CA TYR A 222 12.00 7.33 7.33
C TYR A 222 13.04 6.26 7.60
N ARG A 223 14.19 6.67 8.16
CA ARG A 223 15.28 5.78 8.61
C ARG A 223 15.61 4.67 7.61
N PRO A 224 16.08 5.00 6.39
CA PRO A 224 16.39 3.98 5.37
C PRO A 224 17.38 2.90 5.83
N ARG A 225 18.26 3.25 6.77
CA ARG A 225 19.27 2.39 7.38
C ARG A 225 18.97 2.11 8.86
N TYR A 226 17.68 1.93 9.21
CA TYR A 226 17.25 1.68 10.58
C TYR A 226 18.11 0.61 11.27
N GLY A 227 18.74 0.97 12.38
CA GLY A 227 19.61 0.05 13.14
C GLY A 227 20.86 -0.38 12.38
N GLY A 228 21.34 0.44 11.45
CA GLY A 228 22.55 0.21 10.65
C GLY A 228 22.33 -0.63 9.38
N THR A 229 21.13 -1.15 9.14
CA THR A 229 20.83 -2.04 8.00
C THR A 229 20.03 -1.32 6.93
N LEU A 230 20.61 -1.17 5.73
CA LEU A 230 19.93 -0.53 4.60
C LEU A 230 18.75 -1.35 4.10
N SER A 231 17.56 -0.75 4.08
CA SER A 231 16.35 -1.33 3.50
C SER A 231 16.39 -1.29 1.98
N LYS A 232 16.45 -2.45 1.34
CA LYS A 232 16.38 -2.59 -0.13
C LYS A 232 15.07 -2.02 -0.72
N GLY A 233 13.96 -2.14 0.02
CA GLY A 233 12.67 -1.58 -0.37
C GLY A 233 12.72 -0.06 -0.44
N VAL A 234 13.14 0.57 0.66
CA VAL A 234 13.29 2.03 0.76
C VAL A 234 14.27 2.55 -0.30
N PHE A 235 15.38 1.84 -0.53
CA PHE A 235 16.33 2.17 -1.58
C PHE A 235 15.68 2.23 -2.97
N SER A 236 14.92 1.20 -3.32
CA SER A 236 14.20 1.14 -4.59
C SER A 236 13.16 2.24 -4.72
N GLU A 237 12.42 2.53 -3.65
CA GLU A 237 11.34 3.53 -3.63
C GLU A 237 11.89 4.95 -3.81
N VAL A 238 12.97 5.30 -3.09
CA VAL A 238 13.66 6.58 -3.25
C VAL A 238 14.20 6.72 -4.67
N THR A 239 14.85 5.70 -5.20
CA THR A 239 15.39 5.72 -6.58
C THR A 239 14.28 5.96 -7.61
N ILE A 240 13.13 5.30 -7.45
CA ILE A 240 11.96 5.51 -8.31
C ILE A 240 11.47 6.95 -8.20
N ALA A 241 11.30 7.48 -6.99
CA ALA A 241 10.79 8.84 -6.77
C ALA A 241 11.68 9.91 -7.42
N VAL A 242 13.00 9.77 -7.27
CA VAL A 242 14.01 10.62 -7.92
C VAL A 242 13.88 10.58 -9.43
N ASN A 243 13.79 9.39 -10.01
CA ASN A 243 13.63 9.23 -11.46
C ASN A 243 12.31 9.80 -12.00
N MET A 244 11.29 9.91 -11.15
CA MET A 244 10.03 10.58 -11.47
C MET A 244 10.08 12.11 -11.23
N GLY A 245 11.21 12.65 -10.79
CA GLY A 245 11.37 14.08 -10.47
C GLY A 245 10.60 14.53 -9.23
N LYS A 246 10.28 13.61 -8.31
CA LYS A 246 9.55 13.92 -7.08
C LYS A 246 10.51 14.33 -5.97
N PRO A 247 10.14 15.31 -5.12
CA PRO A 247 10.88 15.61 -3.91
C PRO A 247 10.98 14.42 -2.96
N VAL A 248 12.20 14.17 -2.48
CA VAL A 248 12.51 13.13 -1.49
C VAL A 248 13.13 13.79 -0.27
N TYR A 249 12.49 13.63 0.87
CA TYR A 249 12.97 14.09 2.17
C TYR A 249 13.34 12.89 3.03
N VAL A 250 14.55 12.87 3.58
CA VAL A 250 15.07 11.71 4.30
C VAL A 250 15.29 12.06 5.77
N TYR A 251 14.68 11.30 6.67
CA TYR A 251 15.06 11.30 8.07
C TYR A 251 16.15 10.25 8.30
N TRP A 252 17.35 10.71 8.67
CA TRP A 252 18.55 9.91 8.88
C TRP A 252 19.22 10.31 10.20
N PRO A 253 18.82 9.69 11.34
CA PRO A 253 19.43 9.99 12.62
C PRO A 253 20.88 9.45 12.68
N PRO A 254 21.78 10.07 13.46
CA PRO A 254 23.18 9.63 13.56
C PRO A 254 23.38 8.17 13.98
N GLU A 255 22.43 7.61 14.74
CA GLU A 255 22.42 6.22 15.18
C GLU A 255 22.23 5.20 14.04
N ASP A 256 21.75 5.63 12.86
CA ASP A 256 21.63 4.80 11.66
C ASP A 256 22.91 4.79 10.80
N GLY A 257 23.96 5.48 11.25
CA GLY A 257 25.27 5.55 10.62
C GLY A 257 25.56 6.90 9.98
N ASP A 258 26.76 7.03 9.41
CA ASP A 258 27.20 8.27 8.77
C ASP A 258 26.40 8.53 7.48
N ILE A 259 25.84 9.73 7.39
CA ILE A 259 25.14 10.22 6.20
C ILE A 259 26.05 10.29 4.97
N ALA A 260 27.37 10.42 5.14
CA ALA A 260 28.32 10.36 4.04
C ALA A 260 28.33 9.00 3.34
N GLU A 261 27.88 7.93 4.00
CA GLU A 261 27.73 6.59 3.43
C GLU A 261 26.34 6.35 2.83
N ASN A 262 25.52 7.39 2.66
CA ASN A 262 24.20 7.21 2.09
C ASN A 262 24.29 6.66 0.64
N PRO A 263 23.43 5.72 0.26
CA PRO A 263 23.47 5.10 -1.07
C PRO A 263 22.73 5.91 -2.14
N PHE A 264 22.10 7.05 -1.79
CA PHE A 264 21.18 7.76 -2.66
C PHE A 264 21.92 8.78 -3.52
N GLU A 265 21.76 8.68 -4.84
CA GLU A 265 22.42 9.62 -5.77
C GLU A 265 21.86 11.04 -5.66
N TYR A 266 20.56 11.17 -5.42
CA TYR A 266 19.89 12.46 -5.31
C TYR A 266 18.74 12.37 -4.30
N VAL A 267 18.72 13.25 -3.31
CA VAL A 267 17.55 13.53 -2.48
C VAL A 267 17.50 15.03 -2.23
N HIS A 268 16.32 15.56 -1.91
CA HIS A 268 16.16 17.01 -1.79
C HIS A 268 16.77 17.53 -0.48
N GLU A 269 16.52 16.84 0.63
CA GLU A 269 17.03 17.25 1.93
C GLU A 269 17.11 16.07 2.91
N TYR A 270 18.11 16.12 3.78
CA TYR A 270 18.30 15.18 4.88
C TYR A 270 18.07 15.88 6.21
N PHE A 271 17.47 15.16 7.15
CA PHE A 271 17.19 15.63 8.50
C PHE A 271 17.73 14.62 9.50
N SER A 272 18.53 15.08 10.46
CA SER A 272 19.01 14.25 11.57
C SER A 272 18.03 14.15 12.73
N ASP A 273 17.04 15.06 12.77
CA ASP A 273 16.00 15.11 13.78
C ASP A 273 14.59 15.05 13.14
N ALA A 274 13.69 14.31 13.77
CA ALA A 274 12.35 14.11 13.24
C ALA A 274 11.46 15.35 13.41
N GLU A 275 11.67 16.17 14.45
CA GLU A 275 10.94 17.44 14.62
C GLU A 275 11.32 18.45 13.54
N GLU A 276 12.60 18.51 13.18
CA GLU A 276 13.08 19.39 12.10
C GLU A 276 12.39 19.05 10.77
N LEU A 277 12.34 17.77 10.39
CA LEU A 277 11.62 17.32 9.20
C LEU A 277 10.13 17.69 9.26
N LEU A 278 9.47 17.41 10.38
CA LEU A 278 8.04 17.71 10.54
C LEU A 278 7.76 19.22 10.53
N GLY A 279 8.64 20.03 11.12
CA GLY A 279 8.59 21.49 11.09
C GLY A 279 8.78 22.03 9.68
N PHE A 280 9.76 21.51 8.94
CA PHE A 280 9.98 21.83 7.53
C PHE A 280 8.73 21.56 6.70
N LEU A 281 8.15 20.35 6.81
CA LEU A 281 6.93 19.99 6.05
C LEU A 281 5.75 20.92 6.38
N ARG A 282 5.55 21.29 7.65
CA ARG A 282 4.49 22.25 8.03
C ARG A 282 4.69 23.62 7.40
N SER A 283 5.94 24.09 7.30
CA SER A 283 6.25 25.37 6.66
C SER A 283 5.94 25.36 5.16
N GLN A 284 6.21 24.24 4.49
CA GLN A 284 5.90 24.07 3.06
C GLN A 284 4.40 24.08 2.80
N VAL A 285 3.62 23.40 3.64
CA VAL A 285 2.15 23.37 3.53
C VAL A 285 1.52 24.73 3.77
N SER A 286 2.06 25.54 4.69
CA SER A 286 1.51 26.86 5.03
C SER A 286 1.73 27.92 3.95
N THR A 287 2.59 27.65 2.96
CA THR A 287 3.02 28.60 1.92
C THR A 287 2.28 28.36 0.58
N GLN A 288 1.47 27.31 0.48
CA GLN A 288 0.66 26.94 -0.70
C GLN A 288 -0.83 27.29 -0.52
#